data_AF-A0A9D9PRG4-F1
#
_entry.id   AF-A0A9D9PRG4-F1
#
_cell.length_a   1.000
_cell.length_b   1.000
_cell.length_c   1.000
_cell.angle_alpha   90.00
_cell.angle_beta   90.00
_cell.angle_gamma   90.00
#
_symmetry.space_group_name_H-M   'P 1'
#
loop_
_entity.id
_entity.type
_entity.pdbx_description
1 polymer ?
#
loop_
_entity_poly.entity_id
_entity_poly.type
_entity_poly.pdbx_seq_one_letter_code
_entity_poly.pdbx_strand_id
1 'polypeptide(L)'
;MQMSTIIRVAVMIIGAVIAFIGMNKQKEGATWGQPVAILGAVIAIIAALWGIVRNVSGADYSAARDRELEYQRIQTRHLGEYLASKFAGSKALVIKDTMLYYNFDGSEIANPLDTQLEGLKQGIGSAITIVNEVCPPLPKLERRVEKGPNGEEMPMDELIPPMEMWFKPADLDKLLKSAGDYDMIIALVSFPMGSFGSKSPAKATLEKKKVVLIGGDSSVYGYLFKQGIAVAAVTHNPNAVYDDEPIPSDKQKAFDKRYLMLTAENYESVMKANAQMFNIK
;
A
#
# COMPACT_ATOMS: atom_id res chain seq x y z
N MET A 1 21.84 7.72 1.63
CA MET A 1 21.90 8.57 0.42
C MET A 1 22.01 7.63 -0.78
N GLN A 2 21.06 7.66 -1.71
CA GLN A 2 21.05 6.73 -2.84
C GLN A 2 22.37 6.81 -3.63
N MET A 3 22.86 5.67 -4.14
CA MET A 3 24.11 5.60 -4.94
C MET A 3 24.09 6.57 -6.13
N SER A 4 22.92 6.77 -6.73
CA SER A 4 22.67 7.75 -7.81
C SER A 4 22.92 9.20 -7.37
N THR A 5 22.50 9.58 -6.16
CA THR A 5 22.72 10.90 -5.57
C THR A 5 24.19 11.12 -5.23
N ILE A 6 24.87 10.09 -4.70
CA ILE A 6 26.30 10.13 -4.41
C ILE A 6 27.10 10.40 -5.69
N ILE A 7 26.79 9.65 -6.77
CA ILE A 7 27.44 9.82 -8.07
C ILE A 7 27.20 11.23 -8.64
N ARG A 8 25.98 11.77 -8.55
CA ARG A 8 25.69 13.14 -9.02
C ARG A 8 26.47 14.21 -8.26
N VAL A 9 26.48 14.12 -6.94
CA VAL A 9 27.23 15.06 -6.09
C VAL A 9 28.73 14.98 -6.40
N ALA A 10 29.26 13.77 -6.59
CA ALA A 10 30.65 13.58 -7.00
C ALA A 10 30.95 14.21 -8.37
N VAL A 11 30.09 14.00 -9.38
CA VAL A 11 30.26 14.60 -10.72
C VAL A 11 30.15 16.13 -10.67
N MET A 12 29.25 16.68 -9.87
CA MET A 12 29.15 18.13 -9.65
C MET A 12 30.43 18.70 -9.01
N ILE A 13 30.96 18.04 -7.98
CA ILE A 13 32.19 18.46 -7.30
C ILE A 13 33.37 18.40 -8.29
N ILE A 14 33.48 17.32 -9.07
CA ILE A 14 34.53 17.19 -10.09
C ILE A 14 34.41 18.30 -11.14
N GLY A 15 33.20 18.58 -11.64
CA GLY A 15 32.96 19.68 -12.57
C GLY A 15 33.34 21.06 -12.00
N ALA A 16 33.00 21.31 -10.73
CA ALA A 16 33.37 22.54 -10.03
C ALA A 16 34.88 22.68 -9.82
N VAL A 17 35.57 21.57 -9.50
CA VAL A 17 37.04 21.54 -9.36
C VAL A 17 37.71 21.80 -10.71
N ILE A 18 37.25 21.18 -11.80
CA ILE A 18 37.75 21.43 -13.17
C ILE A 18 37.52 22.89 -13.55
N ALA A 19 36.34 23.45 -13.24
CA ALA A 19 36.02 24.85 -13.48
C ALA A 19 36.97 25.79 -12.74
N PHE A 20 37.23 25.50 -11.46
CA PHE A 20 38.12 26.26 -10.60
C PHE A 20 39.58 26.23 -11.08
N ILE A 21 40.09 25.06 -11.46
CA ILE A 21 41.45 24.90 -12.01
C ILE A 21 41.58 25.68 -13.32
N GLY A 22 40.61 25.57 -14.22
CA GLY A 22 40.59 26.31 -15.48
C GLY A 22 40.63 27.82 -15.26
N MET A 23 39.81 28.34 -14.33
CA MET A 23 39.79 29.77 -13.99
C MET A 23 41.10 30.26 -13.40
N ASN A 24 41.73 29.50 -12.49
CA ASN A 24 43.01 29.89 -11.93
C ASN A 24 44.12 29.90 -13.00
N LYS A 25 44.13 28.91 -13.89
CA LYS A 25 45.11 28.85 -14.99
C LYS A 25 44.89 29.94 -16.04
N GLN A 26 43.64 30.32 -16.29
CA GLN A 26 43.33 31.50 -17.12
C GLN A 26 43.88 32.78 -16.49
N LYS A 27 43.72 32.97 -15.17
CA LYS A 27 44.27 34.14 -14.44
C LYS A 27 45.80 34.18 -14.47
N GLU A 28 46.45 33.02 -14.53
CA GLU A 28 47.91 32.88 -14.72
C GLU A 28 48.36 33.09 -16.18
N GLY A 29 47.44 33.39 -17.11
CA GLY A 29 47.75 33.68 -18.51
C GLY A 29 47.72 32.47 -19.46
N ALA A 30 47.32 31.29 -18.98
CA ALA A 30 47.21 30.11 -19.83
C ALA A 30 45.98 30.19 -20.75
N THR A 31 46.21 30.19 -22.06
CA THR A 31 45.15 30.30 -23.09
C THR A 31 44.15 29.15 -23.08
N TRP A 32 44.52 27.99 -22.55
CA TRP A 32 43.64 26.83 -22.41
C TRP A 32 42.76 26.86 -21.15
N GLY A 33 43.04 27.75 -20.19
CA GLY A 33 42.34 27.80 -18.91
C GLY A 33 40.84 28.11 -19.06
N GLN A 34 40.50 29.03 -19.97
CA GLN A 34 39.11 29.44 -20.22
C GLN A 34 38.26 28.31 -20.84
N PRO A 35 38.69 27.61 -21.91
CA PRO A 35 37.99 26.42 -22.41
C PRO A 35 37.76 25.34 -21.35
N VAL A 36 38.77 25.04 -20.51
CA VAL A 36 38.66 24.04 -19.44
C VAL A 36 37.67 24.48 -18.36
N ALA A 37 37.67 25.77 -18.02
CA ALA A 37 36.73 26.33 -17.05
C ALA A 37 35.28 26.17 -17.52
N ILE A 38 35.02 26.47 -18.80
CA ILE A 38 33.71 26.34 -19.44
C ILE A 38 33.25 24.87 -19.44
N LEU A 39 34.15 23.93 -19.80
CA LEU A 39 33.83 22.50 -19.78
C LEU A 39 33.44 22.02 -18.37
N GLY A 40 34.20 22.41 -17.34
CA GLY A 40 33.88 22.07 -15.95
C GLY A 40 32.52 22.63 -15.51
N ALA A 41 32.22 23.88 -15.86
CA ALA A 41 30.95 24.52 -15.57
C ALA A 41 29.77 23.82 -16.29
N VAL A 42 29.94 23.45 -17.56
CA VAL A 42 28.91 22.72 -18.34
C VAL A 42 28.62 21.36 -17.71
N ILE A 43 29.64 20.60 -17.30
CA ILE A 43 29.47 19.30 -16.63
C ILE A 43 28.69 19.47 -15.32
N ALA A 44 29.03 20.47 -14.51
CA ALA A 44 28.33 20.74 -13.26
C ALA A 44 26.85 21.14 -13.50
N ILE A 45 26.60 21.96 -14.51
CA ILE A 45 25.24 22.39 -14.90
C ILE A 45 24.42 21.20 -15.42
N ILE A 46 24.97 20.33 -16.26
CA ILE A 46 24.27 19.13 -16.76
C ILE A 46 23.92 18.20 -15.60
N ALA A 47 24.83 17.97 -14.66
CA ALA A 47 24.56 17.14 -13.49
C ALA A 47 23.47 17.74 -12.58
N ALA A 48 23.49 19.06 -12.40
CA ALA A 48 22.45 19.79 -11.65
C ALA A 48 21.08 19.74 -12.35
N LEU A 49 21.04 20.00 -13.67
CA LEU A 49 19.83 19.92 -14.47
C LEU A 49 19.27 18.50 -14.51
N TRP A 50 20.11 17.47 -14.55
CA TRP A 50 19.65 16.09 -14.48
C TRP A 50 19.00 15.74 -13.13
N GLY A 51 19.54 16.28 -12.03
CA GLY A 51 18.92 16.18 -10.71
C GLY A 51 17.57 16.88 -10.63
N ILE A 52 17.49 18.11 -11.17
CA ILE A 52 16.24 18.89 -11.22
C ILE A 52 15.21 18.17 -12.09
N VAL A 53 15.57 17.70 -13.28
CA VAL A 53 14.66 16.99 -14.18
C VAL A 53 14.10 15.74 -13.54
N ARG A 54 14.89 14.93 -12.81
CA ARG A 54 14.36 13.73 -12.12
C ARG A 54 13.46 14.04 -10.94
N ASN A 55 13.75 15.11 -10.19
CA ASN A 55 12.89 15.54 -9.10
C ASN A 55 11.59 16.19 -9.61
N VAL A 56 11.67 17.04 -10.63
CA VAL A 56 10.53 17.75 -11.24
C VAL A 56 9.65 16.81 -12.07
N SER A 57 10.22 15.81 -12.74
CA SER A 57 9.45 14.78 -13.45
C SER A 57 8.78 13.76 -12.52
N GLY A 58 9.07 13.81 -11.21
CA GLY A 58 8.51 12.86 -10.25
C GLY A 58 8.99 11.41 -10.44
N ALA A 59 10.04 11.16 -11.23
CA ALA A 59 10.48 9.82 -11.60
C ALA A 59 10.84 8.94 -10.38
N ASP A 60 11.46 9.53 -9.36
CA ASP A 60 11.82 8.81 -8.13
C ASP A 60 10.58 8.52 -7.26
N TYR A 61 9.59 9.43 -7.26
CA TYR A 61 8.28 9.21 -6.61
C TYR A 61 7.47 8.12 -7.32
N SER A 62 7.48 8.10 -8.66
CA SER A 62 6.83 7.04 -9.45
C SER A 62 7.47 5.69 -9.13
N ALA A 63 8.80 5.59 -9.15
CA ALA A 63 9.47 4.32 -8.89
C ALA A 63 9.20 3.78 -7.48
N ALA A 64 9.19 4.65 -6.47
CA ALA A 64 8.84 4.26 -5.10
C ALA A 64 7.37 3.82 -4.99
N ARG A 65 6.45 4.57 -5.61
CA ARG A 65 5.02 4.21 -5.67
C ARG A 65 4.81 2.87 -6.38
N ASP A 66 5.43 2.67 -7.53
CA ASP A 66 5.28 1.46 -8.33
C ASP A 66 5.84 0.24 -7.58
N ARG A 67 6.93 0.39 -6.81
CA ARG A 67 7.41 -0.63 -5.88
C ARG A 67 6.37 -0.95 -4.81
N GLU A 68 5.79 0.06 -4.17
CA GLU A 68 4.78 -0.13 -3.14
C GLU A 68 3.54 -0.86 -3.65
N LEU A 69 3.05 -0.45 -4.82
CA LEU A 69 1.94 -1.09 -5.52
C LEU A 69 2.24 -2.56 -5.87
N GLU A 70 3.46 -2.88 -6.30
CA GLU A 70 3.83 -4.28 -6.57
C GLU A 70 3.95 -5.11 -5.29
N TYR A 71 4.42 -4.55 -4.16
CA TYR A 71 4.39 -5.27 -2.89
C TYR A 71 2.96 -5.54 -2.40
N GLN A 72 2.02 -4.60 -2.58
CA GLN A 72 0.60 -4.83 -2.33
C GLN A 72 0.05 -5.98 -3.19
N ARG A 73 0.41 -6.01 -4.49
CA ARG A 73 0.03 -7.10 -5.39
C ARG A 73 0.64 -8.45 -4.98
N ILE A 74 1.92 -8.47 -4.59
CA ILE A 74 2.61 -9.68 -4.11
C ILE A 74 1.93 -10.24 -2.86
N GLN A 75 1.57 -9.37 -1.91
CA GLN A 75 0.90 -9.73 -0.67
C GLN A 75 -0.37 -10.55 -0.95
N THR A 76 -1.24 -10.01 -1.79
CA THR A 76 -2.54 -10.62 -2.06
C THR A 76 -2.48 -11.76 -3.07
N ARG A 77 -1.50 -11.74 -3.99
CA ARG A 77 -1.23 -12.88 -4.89
C ARG A 77 -0.78 -14.11 -4.11
N HIS A 78 0.15 -13.96 -3.18
CA HIS A 78 0.62 -15.07 -2.37
C HIS A 78 -0.51 -15.65 -1.49
N LEU A 79 -1.33 -14.78 -0.91
CA LEU A 79 -2.55 -15.18 -0.22
C LEU A 79 -3.51 -15.93 -1.17
N GLY A 80 -3.76 -15.39 -2.36
CA GLY A 80 -4.64 -16.03 -3.35
C GLY A 80 -4.16 -17.42 -3.77
N GLU A 81 -2.85 -17.59 -3.99
CA GLU A 81 -2.22 -18.88 -4.31
C GLU A 81 -2.45 -19.89 -3.16
N TYR A 82 -2.30 -19.47 -1.91
CA TYR A 82 -2.63 -20.30 -0.74
C TYR A 82 -4.12 -20.69 -0.72
N LEU A 83 -5.02 -19.70 -0.90
CA LEU A 83 -6.45 -19.95 -0.87
C LEU A 83 -6.90 -20.90 -1.99
N ALA A 84 -6.37 -20.74 -3.21
CA ALA A 84 -6.64 -21.64 -4.32
C ALA A 84 -6.26 -23.08 -4.00
N SER A 85 -5.12 -23.30 -3.33
CA SER A 85 -4.65 -24.64 -2.97
C SER A 85 -5.49 -25.33 -1.88
N LYS A 86 -6.10 -24.55 -0.97
CA LYS A 86 -6.80 -25.07 0.23
C LYS A 86 -8.32 -25.05 0.11
N PHE A 87 -8.87 -24.11 -0.65
CA PHE A 87 -10.30 -23.79 -0.67
C PHE A 87 -10.87 -23.77 -2.09
N ALA A 88 -10.29 -24.54 -3.01
CA ALA A 88 -10.81 -24.70 -4.37
C ALA A 88 -12.31 -25.03 -4.38
N GLY A 89 -13.06 -24.41 -5.29
CA GLY A 89 -14.51 -24.51 -5.43
C GLY A 89 -15.31 -23.56 -4.53
N SER A 90 -14.66 -22.82 -3.62
CA SER A 90 -15.37 -21.90 -2.73
C SER A 90 -15.92 -20.68 -3.47
N LYS A 91 -17.05 -20.15 -2.97
CA LYS A 91 -17.58 -18.85 -3.36
C LYS A 91 -17.09 -17.77 -2.40
N ALA A 92 -16.48 -16.70 -2.91
CA ALA A 92 -15.94 -15.62 -2.12
C ALA A 92 -16.68 -14.29 -2.33
N LEU A 93 -16.99 -13.61 -1.23
CA LEU A 93 -17.30 -12.20 -1.19
C LEU A 93 -16.01 -11.42 -0.94
N VAL A 94 -15.69 -10.43 -1.77
CA VAL A 94 -14.54 -9.55 -1.53
C VAL A 94 -15.03 -8.19 -1.02
N ILE A 95 -14.47 -7.74 0.10
CA ILE A 95 -14.72 -6.39 0.63
C ILE A 95 -13.51 -5.52 0.29
N LYS A 96 -13.74 -4.46 -0.48
CA LYS A 96 -12.73 -3.58 -1.06
C LYS A 96 -12.67 -2.24 -0.34
N ASP A 97 -11.60 -1.49 -0.57
CA ASP A 97 -11.48 -0.13 -0.07
C ASP A 97 -12.31 0.83 -0.93
N THR A 98 -13.35 1.40 -0.33
CA THR A 98 -14.23 2.39 -0.96
C THR A 98 -13.47 3.57 -1.53
N MET A 99 -12.38 3.98 -0.90
CA MET A 99 -11.58 5.14 -1.30
C MET A 99 -10.82 4.94 -2.61
N LEU A 100 -10.69 3.70 -3.08
CA LEU A 100 -10.10 3.41 -4.39
C LEU A 100 -11.10 3.57 -5.54
N TYR A 101 -12.41 3.51 -5.25
CA TYR A 101 -13.47 3.42 -6.26
C TYR A 101 -14.35 4.66 -6.33
N TYR A 102 -14.38 5.49 -5.29
CA TYR A 102 -15.27 6.63 -5.20
C TYR A 102 -14.55 7.89 -4.73
N ASN A 103 -14.85 9.01 -5.35
CA ASN A 103 -14.47 10.35 -4.91
C ASN A 103 -15.28 10.76 -3.67
N PHE A 104 -14.86 11.86 -3.03
CA PHE A 104 -15.51 12.40 -1.82
C PHE A 104 -16.99 12.75 -2.01
N ASP A 105 -17.37 13.17 -3.20
CA ASP A 105 -18.76 13.48 -3.55
C ASP A 105 -19.60 12.23 -3.90
N GLY A 106 -19.01 11.03 -3.76
CA GLY A 106 -19.63 9.76 -4.08
C GLY A 106 -19.61 9.41 -5.57
N SER A 107 -19.00 10.23 -6.43
CA SER A 107 -18.84 9.90 -7.85
C SER A 107 -17.81 8.78 -8.03
N GLU A 108 -18.03 7.91 -9.01
CA GLU A 108 -17.13 6.80 -9.30
C GLU A 108 -15.81 7.28 -9.92
N ILE A 109 -14.72 6.62 -9.54
CA ILE A 109 -13.40 6.79 -10.15
C ILE A 109 -13.37 5.92 -11.41
N ALA A 110 -13.11 6.54 -12.57
CA ALA A 110 -13.21 5.87 -13.87
C ALA A 110 -12.23 4.69 -14.05
N ASN A 111 -11.06 4.74 -13.42
CA ASN A 111 -10.02 3.71 -13.51
C ASN A 111 -9.38 3.47 -12.13
N PRO A 112 -10.07 2.77 -11.22
CA PRO A 112 -9.56 2.51 -9.89
C PRO A 112 -8.37 1.55 -9.97
N LEU A 113 -7.23 1.95 -9.41
CA LEU A 113 -6.03 1.11 -9.33
C LEU A 113 -6.06 0.29 -8.04
N ASP A 114 -6.68 -0.90 -8.09
CA ASP A 114 -6.79 -1.81 -6.96
C ASP A 114 -5.82 -3.00 -7.11
N THR A 115 -4.55 -2.74 -6.82
CA THR A 115 -3.49 -3.75 -6.97
C THR A 115 -3.64 -4.94 -6.02
N GLN A 116 -4.31 -4.74 -4.88
CA GLN A 116 -4.62 -5.81 -3.95
C GLN A 116 -5.65 -6.77 -4.55
N LEU A 117 -6.75 -6.26 -5.11
CA LEU A 117 -7.74 -7.08 -5.80
C LEU A 117 -7.14 -7.77 -7.04
N GLU A 118 -6.33 -7.07 -7.82
CA GLU A 118 -5.62 -7.65 -8.96
C GLU A 118 -4.73 -8.83 -8.55
N GLY A 119 -3.88 -8.62 -7.53
CA GLY A 119 -3.00 -9.67 -7.00
C GLY A 119 -3.79 -10.86 -6.48
N LEU A 120 -4.87 -10.61 -5.72
CA LEU A 120 -5.76 -11.66 -5.22
C LEU A 120 -6.34 -12.47 -6.38
N LYS A 121 -6.90 -11.82 -7.40
CA LYS A 121 -7.48 -12.47 -8.59
C LYS A 121 -6.45 -13.31 -9.35
N GLN A 122 -5.21 -12.81 -9.48
CA GLN A 122 -4.11 -13.57 -10.07
C GLN A 122 -3.78 -14.83 -9.26
N GLY A 123 -3.76 -14.73 -7.93
CA GLY A 123 -3.43 -15.84 -7.05
C GLY A 123 -4.53 -16.90 -6.99
N ILE A 124 -5.79 -16.49 -6.87
CA ILE A 124 -6.92 -17.43 -6.78
C ILE A 124 -7.23 -18.11 -8.12
N GLY A 125 -6.93 -17.44 -9.24
CA GLY A 125 -7.23 -17.90 -10.59
C GLY A 125 -8.70 -18.31 -10.75
N SER A 126 -8.95 -19.48 -11.34
CA SER A 126 -10.29 -20.07 -11.45
C SER A 126 -10.67 -20.99 -10.29
N ALA A 127 -9.81 -21.13 -9.27
CA ALA A 127 -10.05 -22.05 -8.17
C ALA A 127 -11.11 -21.54 -7.20
N ILE A 128 -11.29 -20.22 -7.08
CA ILE A 128 -12.30 -19.59 -6.22
C ILE A 128 -13.16 -18.67 -7.07
N THR A 129 -14.48 -18.74 -6.91
CA THR A 129 -15.41 -17.86 -7.60
C THR A 129 -15.69 -16.63 -6.75
N ILE A 130 -15.28 -15.44 -7.19
CA ILE A 130 -15.74 -14.19 -6.59
C ILE A 130 -17.18 -13.96 -7.03
N VAL A 131 -18.13 -14.13 -6.10
CA VAL A 131 -19.56 -13.96 -6.41
C VAL A 131 -20.01 -12.51 -6.33
N ASN A 132 -19.30 -11.70 -5.55
CA ASN A 132 -19.56 -10.28 -5.43
C ASN A 132 -18.34 -9.54 -4.87
N GLU A 133 -18.23 -8.26 -5.23
CA GLU A 133 -17.24 -7.31 -4.74
C GLU A 133 -17.99 -6.11 -4.16
N VAL A 134 -17.80 -5.83 -2.88
CA VAL A 134 -18.54 -4.78 -2.17
C VAL A 134 -17.58 -3.79 -1.53
N CYS A 135 -18.01 -2.54 -1.42
CA CYS A 135 -17.28 -1.50 -0.70
C CYS A 135 -18.09 -1.09 0.53
N PRO A 136 -17.45 -0.78 1.68
CA PRO A 136 -18.08 -0.03 2.76
C PRO A 136 -18.82 1.22 2.24
N PRO A 137 -20.00 1.56 2.77
CA PRO A 137 -20.72 2.73 2.30
C PRO A 137 -19.96 4.01 2.68
N LEU A 138 -19.71 4.91 1.71
CA LEU A 138 -19.17 6.23 2.02
C LEU A 138 -20.13 7.00 2.94
N PRO A 139 -19.61 7.70 3.95
CA PRO A 139 -20.42 8.64 4.69
C PRO A 139 -20.84 9.78 3.76
N LYS A 140 -22.04 10.32 3.95
CA LYS A 140 -22.40 11.60 3.34
C LYS A 140 -21.56 12.69 4.01
N LEU A 141 -20.54 13.17 3.32
CA LEU A 141 -19.75 14.30 3.79
C LEU A 141 -20.43 15.59 3.35
N GLU A 142 -20.71 16.47 4.31
CA GLU A 142 -21.15 17.82 3.99
C GLU A 142 -19.93 18.61 3.51
N ARG A 143 -20.04 19.25 2.34
CA ARG A 143 -19.00 20.16 1.85
C ARG A 143 -18.75 21.24 2.89
N ARG A 144 -17.54 21.27 3.43
CA ARG A 144 -17.10 22.38 4.26
C ARG A 144 -16.53 23.45 3.37
N VAL A 145 -17.27 24.55 3.28
CA VAL A 145 -16.89 25.72 2.51
C VAL A 145 -16.46 26.80 3.49
N GLU A 146 -15.22 27.27 3.39
CA GLU A 146 -14.78 28.47 4.10
C GLU A 146 -14.91 29.68 3.19
N LYS A 147 -15.36 30.82 3.74
CA LYS A 147 -15.33 32.08 3.00
C LYS A 147 -13.96 32.71 3.15
N GLY A 148 -13.24 32.84 2.05
CA GLY A 148 -11.99 33.56 1.98
C GLY A 148 -12.15 35.06 2.25
N PRO A 149 -11.03 35.81 2.33
CA PRO A 149 -11.02 37.25 2.65
C PRO A 149 -11.89 38.11 1.73
N ASN A 150 -12.14 37.64 0.51
CA ASN A 150 -12.93 38.32 -0.53
C ASN A 150 -14.36 37.78 -0.65
N GLY A 151 -14.81 36.91 0.25
CA GLY A 151 -16.11 36.24 0.18
C GLY A 151 -16.16 35.06 -0.82
N GLU A 152 -15.04 34.72 -1.45
CA GLU A 152 -14.91 33.53 -2.29
C GLU A 152 -15.03 32.26 -1.43
N GLU A 153 -15.88 31.34 -1.87
CA GLU A 153 -16.03 30.03 -1.26
C GLU A 153 -14.80 29.18 -1.61
N MET A 154 -13.91 28.99 -0.63
CA MET A 154 -12.79 28.07 -0.74
C MET A 154 -13.24 26.70 -0.21
N PRO A 155 -13.27 25.65 -1.05
CA PRO A 155 -13.45 24.30 -0.54
C PRO A 155 -12.28 24.00 0.40
N MET A 156 -12.59 23.67 1.65
CA MET A 156 -11.56 23.13 2.54
C MET A 156 -11.20 21.74 2.02
N ASP A 157 -9.91 21.40 2.02
CA ASP A 157 -9.46 20.03 1.76
C ASP A 157 -10.25 19.09 2.69
N GLU A 158 -11.18 18.34 2.11
CA GLU A 158 -12.08 17.47 2.86
C GLU A 158 -11.29 16.28 3.39
N LEU A 159 -10.75 16.44 4.60
CA LEU A 159 -10.19 15.32 5.36
C LEU A 159 -11.36 14.40 5.75
N ILE A 160 -11.55 13.29 5.02
CA ILE A 160 -12.44 12.24 5.50
C ILE A 160 -11.88 11.74 6.83
N PRO A 161 -12.73 11.63 7.87
CA PRO A 161 -12.37 10.85 9.04
C PRO A 161 -11.89 9.44 8.63
N PRO A 162 -10.89 8.86 9.32
CA PRO A 162 -10.46 7.49 9.08
C PRO A 162 -11.66 6.53 9.01
N MET A 163 -11.58 5.48 8.18
CA MET A 163 -12.70 4.55 7.92
C MET A 163 -13.33 4.01 9.21
N GLU A 164 -12.52 3.80 10.23
CA GLU A 164 -12.92 3.34 11.57
C GLU A 164 -13.97 4.26 12.24
N MET A 165 -14.00 5.54 11.87
CA MET A 165 -14.95 6.52 12.41
C MET A 165 -16.35 6.40 11.81
N TRP A 166 -16.51 5.88 10.58
CA TRP A 166 -17.80 5.85 9.89
C TRP A 166 -18.24 4.45 9.42
N PHE A 167 -17.33 3.51 9.18
CA PHE A 167 -17.70 2.13 8.91
C PHE A 167 -18.02 1.41 10.23
N LYS A 168 -19.27 0.97 10.43
CA LYS A 168 -19.71 0.33 11.69
C LYS A 168 -20.10 -1.13 11.50
N PRO A 169 -20.14 -1.95 12.57
CA PRO A 169 -20.58 -3.34 12.48
C PRO A 169 -21.98 -3.53 11.88
N ALA A 170 -22.88 -2.55 12.03
CA ALA A 170 -24.20 -2.57 11.40
C ALA A 170 -24.14 -2.40 9.87
N ASP A 171 -23.20 -1.62 9.36
CA ASP A 171 -23.00 -1.46 7.91
C ASP A 171 -22.35 -2.70 7.32
N LEU A 172 -21.38 -3.29 8.03
CA LEU A 172 -20.82 -4.58 7.66
C LEU A 172 -21.92 -5.66 7.60
N ASP A 173 -22.79 -5.76 8.60
CA ASP A 173 -23.89 -6.74 8.61
C ASP A 173 -24.80 -6.59 7.38
N LYS A 174 -25.15 -5.35 7.02
CA LYS A 174 -25.95 -5.07 5.81
C LYS A 174 -25.23 -5.53 4.54
N LEU A 175 -23.95 -5.19 4.40
CA LEU A 175 -23.12 -5.61 3.25
C LEU A 175 -23.05 -7.13 3.14
N LEU A 176 -22.80 -7.81 4.26
CA LEU A 176 -22.68 -9.27 4.29
C LEU A 176 -24.01 -9.96 3.92
N LYS A 177 -25.15 -9.40 4.31
CA LYS A 177 -26.48 -9.96 4.00
C LYS A 177 -26.95 -9.69 2.57
N SER A 178 -26.57 -8.55 1.98
CA SER A 178 -26.96 -8.20 0.61
C SER A 178 -26.07 -8.83 -0.46
N ALA A 179 -24.91 -9.37 -0.08
CA ALA A 179 -23.89 -9.87 -1.00
C ALA A 179 -24.24 -11.19 -1.72
N GLY A 180 -25.32 -11.87 -1.34
CA GLY A 180 -25.73 -13.14 -1.93
C GLY A 180 -25.19 -14.38 -1.19
N ASP A 181 -25.05 -15.49 -1.91
CA ASP A 181 -24.58 -16.78 -1.37
C ASP A 181 -23.07 -16.96 -1.58
N TYR A 182 -22.32 -17.04 -0.48
CA TYR A 182 -20.86 -17.19 -0.45
C TYR A 182 -20.42 -18.04 0.75
N ASP A 183 -19.24 -18.66 0.67
CA ASP A 183 -18.67 -19.48 1.75
C ASP A 183 -17.55 -18.75 2.50
N MET A 184 -16.93 -17.78 1.82
CA MET A 184 -15.74 -17.08 2.27
C MET A 184 -15.90 -15.57 2.14
N ILE A 185 -15.38 -14.84 3.12
CA ILE A 185 -15.24 -13.38 3.10
C ILE A 185 -13.75 -13.07 3.00
N ILE A 186 -13.35 -12.34 1.96
CA ILE A 186 -11.98 -11.84 1.79
C ILE A 186 -12.01 -10.33 1.99
N ALA A 187 -11.47 -9.88 3.13
CA ALA A 187 -11.45 -8.48 3.49
C ALA A 187 -10.11 -7.86 3.09
N LEU A 188 -10.12 -7.00 2.06
CA LEU A 188 -8.99 -6.16 1.66
C LEU A 188 -8.87 -4.90 2.54
N VAL A 189 -9.85 -4.68 3.40
CA VAL A 189 -9.90 -3.61 4.42
C VAL A 189 -10.17 -4.21 5.79
N SER A 190 -9.77 -3.49 6.84
CA SER A 190 -10.09 -3.86 8.22
C SER A 190 -11.59 -3.94 8.44
N PHE A 191 -12.02 -4.95 9.20
CA PHE A 191 -13.38 -4.94 9.75
C PHE A 191 -13.52 -3.81 10.78
N PRO A 192 -14.72 -3.22 10.91
CA PRO A 192 -14.95 -2.19 11.89
C PRO A 192 -14.79 -2.74 13.31
N MET A 193 -14.23 -1.94 14.20
CA MET A 193 -13.96 -2.34 15.58
C MET A 193 -15.23 -2.89 16.24
N GLY A 194 -15.09 -4.01 16.95
CA GLY A 194 -16.21 -4.68 17.60
C GLY A 194 -17.04 -5.59 16.70
N SER A 195 -16.69 -5.78 15.42
CA SER A 195 -17.41 -6.70 14.50
C SER A 195 -17.58 -8.12 15.02
N PHE A 196 -16.67 -8.60 15.86
CA PHE A 196 -16.71 -9.92 16.49
C PHE A 196 -17.17 -9.91 17.95
N GLY A 197 -17.53 -8.74 18.49
CA GLY A 197 -18.04 -8.60 19.85
C GLY A 197 -19.45 -9.16 19.99
N SER A 198 -19.82 -9.60 21.20
CA SER A 198 -21.10 -10.30 21.48
C SER A 198 -22.36 -9.56 21.04
N LYS A 199 -22.33 -8.23 20.98
CA LYS A 199 -23.44 -7.36 20.56
C LYS A 199 -23.41 -6.98 19.08
N SER A 200 -22.41 -7.44 18.33
CA SER A 200 -22.29 -7.09 16.91
C SER A 200 -23.34 -7.81 16.08
N PRO A 201 -24.10 -7.08 15.24
CA PRO A 201 -25.06 -7.70 14.34
C PRO A 201 -24.37 -8.57 13.27
N ALA A 202 -23.15 -8.21 12.86
CA ALA A 202 -22.39 -8.95 11.85
C ALA A 202 -21.80 -10.28 12.37
N LYS A 203 -21.70 -10.46 13.70
CA LYS A 203 -21.00 -11.60 14.32
C LYS A 203 -21.53 -12.94 13.84
N ALA A 204 -22.85 -13.12 13.85
CA ALA A 204 -23.48 -14.39 13.48
C ALA A 204 -23.21 -14.79 12.02
N THR A 205 -23.07 -13.81 11.12
CA THR A 205 -22.69 -14.06 9.73
C THR A 205 -21.21 -14.40 9.63
N LEU A 206 -20.35 -13.61 10.28
CA LEU A 206 -18.90 -13.84 10.30
C LEU A 206 -18.53 -15.23 10.86
N GLU A 207 -19.18 -15.68 11.93
CA GLU A 207 -18.91 -16.97 12.57
C GLU A 207 -19.34 -18.18 11.71
N LYS A 208 -20.17 -17.97 10.69
CA LYS A 208 -20.64 -19.02 9.76
C LYS A 208 -19.86 -19.08 8.45
N LYS A 209 -18.91 -18.17 8.24
CA LYS A 209 -18.18 -18.02 6.98
C LYS A 209 -16.68 -18.18 7.25
N LYS A 210 -15.94 -18.61 6.23
CA LYS A 210 -14.48 -18.57 6.29
C LYS A 210 -14.03 -17.13 6.14
N VAL A 211 -13.27 -16.61 7.10
CA VAL A 211 -12.78 -15.22 7.05
C VAL A 211 -11.31 -15.20 6.62
N VAL A 212 -11.00 -14.35 5.65
CA VAL A 212 -9.65 -14.05 5.20
C VAL A 212 -9.38 -12.56 5.39
N LEU A 213 -8.24 -12.25 6.00
CA LEU A 213 -7.87 -10.88 6.38
C LEU A 213 -6.60 -10.42 5.66
N ILE A 214 -6.62 -9.22 5.10
CA ILE A 214 -5.43 -8.56 4.56
C ILE A 214 -5.17 -7.31 5.38
N GLY A 215 -4.12 -7.35 6.21
CA GLY A 215 -3.82 -6.28 7.13
C GLY A 215 -4.89 -6.06 8.20
N GLY A 216 -4.86 -4.88 8.80
CA GLY A 216 -5.74 -4.50 9.90
C GLY A 216 -5.22 -4.87 11.29
N ASP A 217 -6.09 -4.75 12.29
CA ASP A 217 -5.74 -4.94 13.69
C ASP A 217 -5.40 -6.41 13.97
N SER A 218 -4.11 -6.69 14.13
CA SER A 218 -3.59 -8.02 14.46
C SER A 218 -4.02 -8.50 15.84
N SER A 219 -4.49 -7.62 16.73
CA SER A 219 -4.90 -7.99 18.10
C SER A 219 -6.05 -9.00 18.13
N VAL A 220 -6.90 -9.03 17.10
CA VAL A 220 -8.04 -9.96 17.05
C VAL A 220 -7.70 -11.30 16.40
N TYR A 221 -6.54 -11.43 15.73
CA TYR A 221 -6.21 -12.61 14.93
C TYR A 221 -6.18 -13.88 15.78
N GLY A 222 -5.58 -13.81 16.97
CA GLY A 222 -5.51 -14.96 17.87
C GLY A 222 -6.87 -15.51 18.27
N TYR A 223 -7.84 -14.64 18.53
CA TYR A 223 -9.21 -15.05 18.79
C TYR A 223 -9.84 -15.70 17.55
N LEU A 224 -9.71 -15.06 16.38
CA LEU A 224 -10.35 -15.53 15.15
C LEU A 224 -9.83 -16.88 14.66
N PHE A 225 -8.52 -17.12 14.72
CA PHE A 225 -7.93 -18.41 14.36
C PHE A 225 -8.28 -19.50 15.37
N LYS A 226 -8.24 -19.20 16.69
CA LYS A 226 -8.63 -20.18 17.74
C LYS A 226 -10.09 -20.63 17.63
N GLN A 227 -10.98 -19.74 17.19
CA GLN A 227 -12.40 -20.06 16.98
C GLN A 227 -12.67 -20.71 15.61
N GLY A 228 -11.64 -20.90 14.76
CA GLY A 228 -11.81 -21.44 13.41
C GLY A 228 -12.55 -20.52 12.44
N ILE A 229 -12.72 -19.23 12.80
CA ILE A 229 -13.39 -18.22 11.98
C ILE A 229 -12.44 -17.74 10.87
N ALA A 230 -11.22 -17.36 11.24
CA ALA A 230 -10.19 -16.98 10.28
C ALA A 230 -9.50 -18.23 9.73
N VAL A 231 -9.36 -18.30 8.41
CA VAL A 231 -8.68 -19.41 7.72
C VAL A 231 -7.33 -19.01 7.11
N ALA A 232 -7.15 -17.72 6.84
CA ALA A 232 -5.91 -17.14 6.38
C ALA A 232 -5.86 -15.65 6.74
N ALA A 233 -4.67 -15.13 6.99
CA ALA A 233 -4.45 -13.71 7.12
C ALA A 233 -3.05 -13.35 6.61
N VAL A 234 -2.90 -12.14 6.09
CA VAL A 234 -1.58 -11.56 5.84
C VAL A 234 -1.42 -10.30 6.67
N THR A 235 -0.33 -10.22 7.43
CA THR A 235 0.04 -9.03 8.19
C THR A 235 1.45 -8.57 7.82
N HIS A 236 1.87 -7.41 8.33
CA HIS A 236 3.22 -6.92 8.14
C HIS A 236 4.25 -7.82 8.83
N ASN A 237 5.45 -7.92 8.27
CA ASN A 237 6.59 -8.48 8.95
C ASN A 237 7.14 -7.42 9.93
N PRO A 238 7.36 -7.74 11.23
CA PRO A 238 7.93 -6.77 12.17
C PRO A 238 9.36 -6.37 11.79
N ASN A 239 10.04 -7.21 11.01
CA ASN A 239 11.36 -6.94 10.44
C ASN A 239 11.27 -6.50 8.97
N ALA A 240 10.12 -5.94 8.55
CA ALA A 240 9.92 -5.51 7.17
C ALA A 240 11.00 -4.50 6.74
N VAL A 241 11.53 -4.70 5.54
CA VAL A 241 12.55 -3.81 4.97
C VAL A 241 11.91 -2.94 3.88
N TYR A 242 11.90 -1.63 4.14
CA TYR A 242 11.48 -0.59 3.22
C TYR A 242 12.73 0.11 2.69
N ASP A 243 13.21 -0.35 1.54
CA ASP A 243 14.38 0.19 0.86
C ASP A 243 14.04 0.51 -0.62
N ASP A 244 15.03 1.08 -1.31
CA ASP A 244 14.95 1.39 -2.74
C ASP A 244 15.48 0.27 -3.63
N GLU A 245 15.77 -0.89 -3.05
CA GLU A 245 16.31 -2.03 -3.79
C GLU A 245 15.23 -2.64 -4.69
N PRO A 246 15.63 -3.24 -5.83
CA PRO A 246 14.71 -3.98 -6.67
C PRO A 246 13.95 -5.05 -5.88
N ILE A 247 12.70 -5.27 -6.28
CA ILE A 247 11.89 -6.35 -5.72
C ILE A 247 12.57 -7.69 -6.06
N PRO A 248 12.77 -8.59 -5.08
CA PRO A 248 13.35 -9.90 -5.36
C PRO A 248 12.57 -10.63 -6.46
N SER A 249 13.27 -11.28 -7.38
CA SER A 249 12.64 -12.10 -8.44
C SER A 249 12.00 -13.37 -7.90
N ASP A 250 12.51 -13.88 -6.78
CA ASP A 250 11.90 -14.99 -6.05
C ASP A 250 10.66 -14.50 -5.30
N LYS A 251 9.50 -15.09 -5.63
CA LYS A 251 8.20 -14.69 -5.10
C LYS A 251 8.14 -14.77 -3.57
N GLN A 252 8.70 -15.83 -2.98
CA GLN A 252 8.65 -16.04 -1.54
C GLN A 252 9.53 -15.01 -0.82
N LYS A 253 10.76 -14.79 -1.30
CA LYS A 253 11.65 -13.76 -0.74
C LYS A 253 11.03 -12.37 -0.85
N ALA A 254 10.33 -12.06 -1.95
CA ALA A 254 9.66 -10.78 -2.11
C ALA A 254 8.51 -10.62 -1.09
N PHE A 255 7.72 -11.67 -0.87
CA PHE A 255 6.67 -11.67 0.16
C PHE A 255 7.25 -11.54 1.58
N ASP A 256 8.19 -12.42 1.94
CA ASP A 256 8.79 -12.50 3.29
C ASP A 256 9.53 -11.21 3.68
N LYS A 257 9.99 -10.42 2.69
CA LYS A 257 10.64 -9.12 2.93
C LYS A 257 9.73 -8.14 3.68
N ARG A 258 8.40 -8.25 3.52
CA ARG A 258 7.45 -7.26 4.07
C ARG A 258 6.26 -7.86 4.80
N TYR A 259 5.98 -9.14 4.61
CA TYR A 259 4.73 -9.73 5.07
C TYR A 259 4.94 -11.06 5.80
N LEU A 260 3.93 -11.41 6.60
CA LEU A 260 3.79 -12.70 7.26
C LEU A 260 2.42 -13.27 6.91
N MET A 261 2.37 -14.56 6.56
CA MET A 261 1.12 -15.28 6.36
C MET A 261 0.77 -16.11 7.60
N LEU A 262 -0.44 -15.91 8.10
CA LEU A 262 -1.07 -16.74 9.12
C LEU A 262 -2.09 -17.66 8.48
N THR A 263 -2.10 -18.90 8.94
CA THR A 263 -2.94 -20.00 8.47
C THR A 263 -3.39 -20.81 9.68
N ALA A 264 -4.40 -21.67 9.52
CA ALA A 264 -4.82 -22.56 10.59
C ALA A 264 -3.66 -23.45 11.10
N GLU A 265 -2.70 -23.76 10.23
CA GLU A 265 -1.56 -24.63 10.52
C GLU A 265 -0.40 -23.95 11.25
N ASN A 266 -0.19 -22.64 11.02
CA ASN A 266 1.00 -21.94 11.53
C ASN A 266 0.71 -20.80 12.52
N TYR A 267 -0.56 -20.39 12.70
CA TYR A 267 -0.87 -19.14 13.42
C TYR A 267 -0.29 -19.11 14.84
N GLU A 268 -0.35 -20.21 15.60
CA GLU A 268 0.19 -20.25 16.97
C GLU A 268 1.70 -19.99 17.00
N SER A 269 2.45 -20.61 16.08
CA SER A 269 3.89 -20.47 16.00
C SER A 269 4.29 -19.05 15.57
N VAL A 270 3.61 -18.50 14.56
CA VAL A 270 3.84 -17.14 14.06
C VAL A 270 3.49 -16.11 15.13
N MET A 271 2.37 -16.29 15.81
CA MET A 271 1.93 -15.43 16.90
C MET A 271 2.90 -15.45 18.08
N LYS A 272 3.39 -16.63 18.48
CA LYS A 272 4.37 -16.75 19.57
C LYS A 272 5.71 -16.11 19.21
N ALA A 273 6.19 -16.29 17.98
CA ALA A 273 7.44 -15.70 17.51
C ALA A 273 7.38 -14.17 17.39
N ASN A 274 6.17 -13.61 17.28
CA ASN A 274 5.94 -12.19 17.07
C ASN A 274 4.94 -11.62 18.10
N ALA A 275 5.00 -12.10 19.35
CA ALA A 275 3.98 -11.83 20.38
C ALA A 275 3.69 -10.34 20.61
N GLN A 276 4.70 -9.47 20.44
CA GLN A 276 4.61 -8.02 20.52
C GLN A 276 3.60 -7.41 19.52
N MET A 277 3.34 -8.06 18.39
CA MET A 277 2.40 -7.59 17.36
C MET A 277 0.95 -7.99 17.64
N PHE A 278 0.76 -9.02 18.46
CA PHE A 278 -0.54 -9.68 18.64
C PHE A 278 -1.15 -9.43 20.01
N ASN A 279 -0.55 -8.58 20.85
CA ASN A 279 -0.99 -8.28 22.22
C ASN A 279 -1.29 -9.55 23.04
N ILE A 280 -0.48 -10.60 22.85
CA ILE A 280 -0.61 -11.84 23.61
C ILE A 280 -0.05 -11.57 25.02
N LYS A 281 -0.95 -11.42 25.98
CA LYS A 281 -0.60 -11.40 27.42
C LYS A 281 -0.41 -12.81 27.95
#